data_AF-C8PL97-F1
#
_entry.id   AF-C8PL97-F1
#
_cell.length_a   1.000
_cell.length_b   1.000
_cell.length_c   1.000
_cell.angle_alpha   90.00
_cell.angle_beta   90.00
_cell.angle_gamma   90.00
#
_symmetry.space_group_name_H-M   'P 1'
#
loop_
_entity.id
_entity.type
_entity.pdbx_description
1 polymer ?
#
loop_
_entity_poly.entity_id
_entity_poly.type
_entity_poly.pdbx_seq_one_letter_code
_entity_poly.pdbx_strand_id
1 'polypeptide(L)'
;MNKKAFLIILSVIIEDGDYVSLWEIVWELNSINVVNSLKVAKEILLFLCEQGYIRLFSSNWGYDTETKEICNKSEILNILRDDKNYEPVGVNSKYFCVTETQQGRAYYAKQG
;
A
#
# COMPACT_ATOMS: atom_id res chain seq x y z
N MET A 1 -10.93 -12.14 3.34
CA MET A 1 -9.58 -11.59 3.15
C MET A 1 -8.57 -12.73 3.18
N ASN A 2 -7.66 -12.82 2.19
CA ASN A 2 -6.65 -13.88 2.13
C ASN A 2 -5.62 -13.68 3.24
N LYS A 3 -5.59 -14.58 4.24
CA LYS A 3 -4.75 -14.44 5.45
C LYS A 3 -3.26 -14.40 5.13
N LYS A 4 -2.79 -15.18 4.16
CA LYS A 4 -1.37 -15.21 3.76
C LYS A 4 -0.98 -13.90 3.10
N ALA A 5 -1.79 -13.43 2.15
CA ALA A 5 -1.58 -12.14 1.49
C ALA A 5 -1.58 -10.98 2.51
N PHE A 6 -2.53 -10.98 3.44
CA PHE A 6 -2.61 -9.97 4.49
C PHE A 6 -1.34 -9.86 5.32
N LEU A 7 -0.83 -11.00 5.82
CA LEU A 7 0.38 -11.02 6.63
C LEU A 7 1.62 -10.57 5.85
N ILE A 8 1.72 -10.96 4.58
CA ILE A 8 2.83 -10.52 3.70
C ILE A 8 2.81 -9.01 3.53
N ILE A 9 1.66 -8.42 3.16
CA ILE A 9 1.56 -6.96 2.99
C ILE A 9 1.91 -6.24 4.30
N LEU A 10 1.41 -6.74 5.43
CA LEU A 10 1.70 -6.15 6.73
C LEU A 10 3.21 -6.21 7.07
N SER A 11 3.86 -7.34 6.78
CA SER A 11 5.31 -7.52 6.93
C SER A 11 6.08 -6.54 6.07
N VAL A 12 5.77 -6.49 4.78
CA VAL A 12 6.45 -5.64 3.78
C VAL A 12 6.40 -4.17 4.20
N ILE A 13 5.22 -3.68 4.60
CA ILE A 13 5.06 -2.28 5.02
C ILE A 13 5.91 -1.94 6.24
N ILE A 14 6.03 -2.86 7.21
CA ILE A 14 6.64 -2.58 8.51
C ILE A 14 8.15 -2.84 8.51
N GLU A 15 8.60 -3.86 7.77
CA GLU A 15 10.01 -4.25 7.70
C GLU A 15 10.82 -3.32 6.80
N ASP A 16 10.19 -2.74 5.77
CA ASP A 16 10.84 -1.73 4.92
C ASP A 16 11.17 -0.46 5.72
N GLY A 17 10.29 -0.08 6.66
CA GLY A 17 10.53 1.01 7.62
C GLY A 17 10.46 2.43 7.03
N ASP A 18 10.35 2.54 5.70
CA ASP A 18 10.14 3.78 4.95
C ASP A 18 8.77 3.76 4.25
N TYR A 19 8.76 3.85 2.91
CA TYR A 19 7.56 3.93 2.08
C TYR A 19 7.56 2.81 1.07
N VAL A 20 6.55 1.94 1.15
CA VAL A 20 6.36 0.87 0.17
C VAL A 20 5.37 1.30 -0.89
N SER A 21 5.75 1.23 -2.15
CA SER A 21 4.87 1.52 -3.28
C SER A 21 3.81 0.43 -3.47
N LEU A 22 2.65 0.81 -4.02
CA LEU A 22 1.62 -0.17 -4.40
C LEU A 22 2.17 -1.21 -5.40
N TRP A 23 3.12 -0.83 -6.25
CA TRP A 23 3.74 -1.73 -7.21
C TRP A 23 4.56 -2.83 -6.52
N GLU A 24 5.37 -2.49 -5.51
CA GLU A 24 6.11 -3.47 -4.70
C GLU A 24 5.16 -4.43 -3.99
N ILE A 25 4.08 -3.91 -3.40
CA ILE A 25 3.05 -4.73 -2.74
C ILE A 25 2.44 -5.73 -3.74
N VAL A 26 2.10 -5.27 -4.94
CA VAL A 26 1.54 -6.13 -5.99
C VAL A 26 2.55 -7.16 -6.48
N TRP A 27 3.83 -6.77 -6.59
CA TRP A 27 4.93 -7.67 -6.93
C TRP A 27 5.05 -8.82 -5.92
N GLU A 28 5.01 -8.50 -4.62
CA GLU A 28 5.05 -9.49 -3.54
C GLU A 28 3.85 -10.44 -3.56
N LEU A 29 2.65 -9.93 -3.85
CA LEU A 29 1.48 -10.80 -4.00
C LEU A 29 1.56 -11.70 -5.25
N ASN A 30 2.12 -11.19 -6.36
CA ASN A 30 2.35 -11.98 -7.56
C ASN A 30 3.38 -13.10 -7.32
N SER A 31 4.43 -12.84 -6.52
CA SER A 31 5.48 -13.82 -6.22
C SER A 31 4.93 -15.07 -5.51
N ILE A 32 3.82 -14.93 -4.79
CA ILE A 32 3.10 -16.03 -4.13
C ILE A 32 1.84 -16.51 -4.87
N ASN A 33 1.68 -16.15 -6.15
CA ASN A 33 0.58 -16.55 -7.03
C ASN A 33 -0.81 -16.12 -6.53
N VAL A 34 -0.96 -14.93 -5.95
CA VAL A 34 -2.28 -14.39 -5.62
C VAL A 34 -2.98 -13.96 -6.92
N VAL A 35 -4.16 -14.53 -7.16
CA VAL A 35 -5.00 -14.14 -8.30
C VAL A 35 -5.55 -12.73 -8.06
N ASN A 36 -5.51 -11.88 -9.08
CA ASN A 36 -5.93 -10.48 -9.00
C ASN A 36 -5.19 -9.69 -7.90
N SER A 37 -3.86 -9.86 -7.78
CA SER A 37 -3.01 -9.20 -6.78
C SER A 37 -3.29 -7.73 -6.57
N LEU A 38 -3.52 -6.95 -7.64
CA LEU A 38 -3.87 -5.53 -7.51
C LEU A 38 -5.14 -5.30 -6.68
N LYS A 39 -6.20 -6.06 -6.99
CA LYS A 39 -7.47 -5.98 -6.26
C LYS A 39 -7.29 -6.39 -4.81
N VAL A 40 -6.59 -7.51 -4.58
CA VAL A 40 -6.32 -8.02 -3.23
C VAL A 40 -5.48 -7.04 -2.41
N ALA A 41 -4.46 -6.43 -3.01
CA ALA A 41 -3.64 -5.39 -2.38
C ALA A 41 -4.51 -4.20 -1.96
N LYS A 42 -5.32 -3.66 -2.88
CA LYS A 42 -6.21 -2.53 -2.60
C LYS A 42 -7.23 -2.83 -1.50
N GLU A 43 -7.83 -4.02 -1.49
CA GLU A 43 -8.76 -4.45 -0.43
C GLU A 43 -8.07 -4.51 0.95
N ILE A 44 -6.84 -5.04 1.00
CA ILE A 44 -6.07 -5.12 2.25
C ILE A 44 -5.64 -3.71 2.71
N LEU A 45 -5.12 -2.89 1.81
CA LEU A 45 -4.71 -1.52 2.12
C LEU A 45 -5.90 -0.67 2.58
N LEU A 46 -7.07 -0.85 1.96
CA LEU A 46 -8.30 -0.19 2.39
C LEU A 46 -8.64 -0.57 3.83
N PHE A 47 -8.63 -1.87 4.15
CA PHE A 47 -8.87 -2.33 5.51
C PHE A 47 -7.87 -1.74 6.51
N LEU A 48 -6.57 -1.82 6.21
CA LEU A 48 -5.52 -1.29 7.08
C LEU A 48 -5.65 0.22 7.29
N CYS A 49 -6.01 0.96 6.23
CA CYS A 49 -6.23 2.40 6.30
C CYS A 49 -7.46 2.74 7.14
N GLU A 50 -8.58 2.01 6.98
CA GLU A 50 -9.80 2.20 7.76
C GLU A 50 -9.58 1.95 9.27
N GLN A 51 -8.64 1.05 9.62
CA GLN A 51 -8.24 0.81 11.01
C GLN A 51 -7.20 1.82 11.55
N GLY A 52 -6.69 2.72 10.71
CA GLY A 52 -5.63 3.67 11.09
C GLY A 52 -4.25 3.03 11.25
N TYR A 53 -4.03 1.86 10.65
CA TYR A 53 -2.76 1.12 10.76
C TYR A 53 -1.71 1.58 9.76
N ILE A 54 -2.12 2.23 8.67
CA ILE A 54 -1.23 2.77 7.65
C ILE A 54 -1.63 4.20 7.29
N ARG A 55 -0.70 4.92 6.66
CA ARG A 55 -0.91 6.22 6.03
C ARG A 55 -0.56 6.11 4.55
N LEU A 56 -1.33 6.82 3.71
CA LEU A 56 -1.11 6.85 2.26
C LEU A 56 -0.40 8.14 1.87
N PHE A 57 0.51 8.00 0.90
CA PHE A 57 1.29 9.09 0.35
C PHE A 57 1.25 9.02 -1.17
N SER A 58 1.35 10.18 -1.81
CA SER A 58 1.58 10.32 -3.24
C SER A 58 2.99 10.84 -3.48
N SER A 59 3.66 10.31 -4.49
CA SER A 59 4.94 10.81 -4.96
C SER A 59 5.01 10.73 -6.48
N ASN A 60 6.01 11.36 -7.08
CA ASN A 60 6.28 11.24 -8.52
C ASN A 60 7.46 10.28 -8.71
N TRP A 61 7.42 9.46 -9.76
CA TRP A 61 8.55 8.59 -10.11
C TRP A 61 9.65 9.40 -10.82
N GLY A 62 10.85 9.48 -10.26
CA GLY A 62 11.96 10.27 -10.85
C GLY A 62 12.84 10.97 -9.80
N TYR A 63 13.67 11.92 -10.27
CA TYR A 63 14.57 12.71 -9.41
C TYR A 63 13.84 13.88 -8.74
N ASP A 64 14.18 14.18 -7.48
CA ASP A 64 13.64 15.27 -6.63
C ASP A 64 12.12 15.27 -6.42
N THR A 65 11.57 14.15 -5.95
CA THR A 65 10.12 14.01 -5.81
C THR A 65 9.65 14.16 -4.36
N GLU A 66 8.87 15.22 -4.13
CA GLU A 66 8.25 15.50 -2.84
C GLU A 66 7.18 14.45 -2.55
N THR A 67 7.36 13.70 -1.46
CA THR A 67 6.37 12.72 -0.99
C THR A 67 5.34 13.45 -0.14
N LYS A 68 4.07 13.42 -0.56
CA LYS A 68 2.97 14.13 0.09
C LYS A 68 1.96 13.16 0.67
N GLU A 69 1.69 13.29 1.96
CA GLU A 69 0.63 12.55 2.61
C GLU A 69 -0.74 12.91 2.02
N ILE A 70 -1.58 11.90 1.83
CA ILE A 70 -2.96 12.05 1.43
C ILE A 70 -3.81 11.98 2.68
N CYS A 71 -4.20 13.14 3.20
CA CYS A 71 -5.04 13.20 4.41
C CYS A 71 -6.55 13.15 4.09
N ASN A 72 -6.93 13.38 2.83
CA ASN A 72 -8.33 13.41 2.44
C ASN A 72 -8.89 11.98 2.33
N LYS A 73 -9.79 11.62 3.25
CA LYS A 73 -10.41 10.29 3.28
C LYS A 73 -11.11 9.92 1.98
N SER A 74 -11.82 10.85 1.33
CA SER A 74 -12.51 10.58 0.07
C SER A 74 -11.53 10.30 -1.06
N GLU A 75 -10.39 11.00 -1.09
CA GLU A 75 -9.32 10.76 -2.05
C GLU A 75 -8.68 9.37 -1.87
N ILE A 76 -8.35 8.99 -0.62
CA ILE A 76 -7.87 7.65 -0.29
C ILE A 76 -8.85 6.58 -0.76
N LEU A 77 -10.14 6.76 -0.44
CA LEU A 77 -11.18 5.81 -0.83
C LEU A 77 -11.30 5.71 -2.34
N ASN A 78 -11.20 6.84 -3.07
CA ASN A 78 -11.23 6.82 -4.52
C ASN A 78 -10.03 6.04 -5.08
N ILE A 79 -8.81 6.26 -4.58
CA ILE A 79 -7.61 5.56 -5.05
C ILE A 79 -7.72 4.04 -4.82
N LEU A 80 -8.14 3.66 -3.61
CA LEU A 80 -8.19 2.25 -3.19
C LEU A 80 -9.43 1.50 -3.72
N ARG A 81 -10.49 2.20 -4.14
CA ARG A 81 -11.69 1.59 -4.74
C ARG A 81 -11.72 1.69 -6.27
N ASP A 82 -10.86 2.48 -6.89
CA ASP A 82 -10.80 2.58 -8.35
C ASP A 82 -10.37 1.24 -8.96
N ASP A 83 -11.14 0.76 -9.95
CA ASP A 83 -10.85 -0.45 -10.70
C ASP A 83 -9.83 -0.23 -11.82
N LYS A 84 -9.34 1.01 -12.01
CA LYS A 84 -8.27 1.27 -12.98
C LYS A 84 -7.04 0.42 -12.67
N ASN A 85 -6.62 -0.31 -13.71
CA ASN A 85 -5.36 -1.02 -13.73
C ASN A 85 -4.24 0.00 -13.53
N TYR A 86 -3.40 -0.24 -12.52
CA TYR A 86 -2.21 0.55 -12.31
C TYR A 86 -1.24 0.20 -13.44
N GLU A 87 -1.15 1.05 -14.45
CA GLU A 87 -0.15 0.89 -15.51
C GLU A 87 1.26 1.04 -14.91
N PRO A 88 2.28 0.38 -15.50
CA PRO A 88 3.66 0.60 -15.11
C PRO A 88 3.98 2.10 -15.15
N VAL A 89 4.46 2.64 -14.03
CA VAL A 89 4.74 4.06 -13.89
C VAL A 89 5.87 4.47 -14.83
N GLY A 90 5.55 5.34 -15.79
CA GLY A 90 6.56 6.06 -16.55
C GLY A 90 7.26 7.10 -15.68
N VAL A 91 8.34 7.68 -16.19
CA VAL A 91 9.02 8.82 -15.54
C VAL A 91 8.00 9.96 -15.38
N ASN A 92 7.95 10.57 -14.18
CA ASN A 92 6.99 11.59 -13.73
C ASN A 92 5.54 11.12 -13.53
N SER A 93 5.26 9.82 -13.59
CA SER A 93 3.96 9.32 -13.18
C SER A 93 3.78 9.47 -11.67
N LYS A 94 2.61 9.96 -11.25
CA LYS A 94 2.20 9.93 -9.85
C LYS A 94 2.02 8.48 -9.43
N TYR A 95 2.71 8.08 -8.37
CA TYR A 95 2.44 6.84 -7.69
C TYR A 95 2.03 7.05 -6.24
N PHE A 96 1.50 5.98 -5.63
CA PHE A 96 1.12 5.97 -4.24
C PHE A 96 1.96 4.95 -3.48
N CYS A 97 2.37 5.34 -2.29
CA CYS A 97 3.09 4.51 -1.34
C CYS A 97 2.43 4.58 0.03
N VAL A 98 2.76 3.61 0.87
CA VAL A 98 2.22 3.47 2.21
C VAL A 98 3.33 3.27 3.21
N THR A 99 3.09 3.73 4.43
CA THR A 99 3.95 3.48 5.58
C THR A 99 3.05 3.18 6.77
N GLU A 100 3.58 2.48 7.76
CA GLU A 100 2.82 2.13 8.95
C GLU A 100 2.59 3.35 9.87
N THR A 101 1.57 3.23 10.70
CA THR A 101 1.43 4.08 11.89
C THR A 101 2.02 3.37 13.11
N GLN A 102 2.21 4.11 14.21
CA GLN A 102 2.56 3.50 15.50
C GLN A 102 1.54 2.42 15.91
N GLN A 103 0.25 2.62 15.61
CA GLN A 103 -0.80 1.64 15.88
C GLN A 103 -0.66 0.41 14.97
N GLY A 104 -0.35 0.59 13.70
CA GLY A 104 -0.10 -0.51 12.77
C GLY A 104 1.10 -1.36 13.18
N ARG A 105 2.21 -0.71 13.55
CA ARG A 105 3.40 -1.38 14.09
C ARG A 105 3.09 -2.20 15.35
N ALA A 106 2.31 -1.62 16.27
CA ALA A 106 1.87 -2.33 17.48
C ALA A 106 0.91 -3.50 17.18
N TYR A 107 0.09 -3.39 16.14
CA TYR A 107 -0.78 -4.48 15.70
C TYR A 107 0.03 -5.66 15.13
N TYR A 108 1.01 -5.39 14.28
CA TYR A 108 1.89 -6.42 13.72
C TYR A 108 2.69 -7.17 14.76
N ALA A 109 3.24 -6.46 15.76
CA ALA A 109 3.96 -7.08 16.87
C ALA A 109 3.11 -8.09 17.68
N LYS A 110 1.78 -8.04 17.58
CA LYS A 110 0.86 -9.03 18.19
C LYS A 110 0.51 -10.20 17.27
N GLN A 111 0.92 -10.15 16.01
CA GLN A 111 0.68 -11.21 15.02
C GLN A 111 1.86 -12.20 14.93
N GLY A 112 3.04 -11.86 15.46
CA GLY A 112 4.20 -12.73 15.63
C GLY A 112 4.21 -13.43 16.99
#